data_AF-A0A3Q2HXF4-F1
#
_entry.id   AF-A0A3Q2HXF4-F1
#
_cell.length_a   1.000
_cell.length_b   1.000
_cell.length_c   1.000
_cell.angle_alpha   90.00
_cell.angle_beta   90.00
_cell.angle_gamma   90.00
#
_symmetry.space_group_name_H-M   'P 1'
#
loop_
_entity.id
_entity.type
_entity.pdbx_description
1 polymer ?
#
loop_
_entity_poly.entity_id
_entity_poly.type
_entity_poly.pdbx_seq_one_letter_code
_entity_poly.pdbx_strand_id
1 'polypeptide(L)'
;MKNPEAQQDVSVSQGIRIMFYMMKPNETSFRTLEEVPDYVKKATPFFISLMLLELAVSWIRKGKPPGRVDDSLTSMSAGILSRLPRLFSRSIELTSYVYIWENYRLIGLPWDSPWTWYLTFLAVDFGYYWFHRMAHEVNIMWAGHQTHHSSEDYNLSTALRQSVFQVYTSWIFYSPLALFIPPSVYAVHLQFNLLYQFWIHTEVIGNLGPLELILNTPSHHRVHHGRNRYCIDKNYAGTLIIWDRIFGTFEAESEKVVYGLTHPINTFEPFKVQFHYLIYIWTTFWATPGFFNKFSVIFKGPGWSPGKPRLGLSEDIPEVTGKEVPFSSLASQLIKIYAVVQFALLLAFYEDTFADKAALSQVTLLLRVCFILLTLTSIGLLLDQRQREQKKKINKWAYTKLKTSAGQRKSSTKQKDNLPIGRRYLHVIYVI
;
A
#
# COMPACT_ATOMS: atom_id res chain seq x y z
N MET A 1 12.31 -20.69 34.58
CA MET A 1 11.23 -20.18 33.70
C MET A 1 11.34 -18.66 33.67
N LYS A 2 11.75 -18.07 32.54
CA LYS A 2 11.73 -16.61 32.39
C LYS A 2 10.30 -16.18 32.10
N ASN A 3 9.85 -15.15 32.80
CA ASN A 3 8.51 -14.58 32.69
C ASN A 3 8.23 -14.15 31.23
N PRO A 4 7.15 -14.63 30.57
CA PRO A 4 6.81 -14.25 29.20
C PRO A 4 6.42 -12.77 29.04
N GLU A 5 6.17 -12.07 30.15
CA GLU A 5 5.68 -10.68 30.16
C GLU A 5 6.72 -9.65 30.61
N ALA A 6 7.98 -10.03 30.82
CA ALA A 6 9.05 -9.05 30.95
C ALA A 6 9.40 -8.50 29.55
N GLN A 7 8.55 -7.61 29.03
CA GLN A 7 8.89 -6.73 27.92
C GLN A 7 10.13 -5.93 28.32
N GLN A 8 11.32 -6.45 28.00
CA GLN A 8 12.53 -5.64 28.05
C GLN A 8 12.35 -4.50 27.05
N ASP A 9 12.32 -3.27 27.57
CA ASP A 9 12.36 -2.05 26.79
C ASP A 9 13.51 -2.15 25.80
N VAL A 10 13.19 -1.97 24.52
CA VAL A 10 14.19 -1.95 23.46
C VAL A 10 15.00 -0.66 23.65
N SER A 11 16.30 -0.78 23.88
CA SER A 11 17.16 0.39 23.94
C SER A 11 17.11 1.17 22.62
N VAL A 12 17.34 2.48 22.65
CA VAL A 12 17.38 3.32 21.43
C VAL A 12 18.31 2.73 20.37
N SER A 13 19.48 2.23 20.79
CA SER A 13 20.45 1.57 19.90
C SER A 13 19.87 0.31 19.24
N GLN A 14 19.21 -0.56 20.00
CA GLN A 14 18.58 -1.76 19.45
C GLN A 14 17.45 -1.39 18.48
N GLY A 15 16.63 -0.40 18.80
CA GLY A 15 15.54 0.04 17.93
C GLY A 15 16.03 0.56 16.58
N ILE A 16 17.09 1.38 16.58
CA ILE A 16 17.74 1.81 15.34
C ILE A 16 18.28 0.60 14.57
N ARG A 17 18.99 -0.32 15.22
CA ARG A 17 19.58 -1.49 14.55
C ARG A 17 18.53 -2.42 13.95
N ILE A 18 17.38 -2.58 14.60
CA ILE A 18 16.23 -3.34 14.10
C ILE A 18 15.72 -2.73 12.78
N MET A 19 15.61 -1.40 12.71
CA MET A 19 15.14 -0.68 11.51
C MET A 19 16.03 -0.89 10.28
N PHE A 20 17.33 -1.11 10.47
CA PHE A 20 18.31 -1.20 9.38
C PHE A 20 18.92 -2.60 9.21
N TYR A 21 18.28 -3.65 9.75
CA TYR A 21 18.79 -5.02 9.67
C TYR A 21 20.19 -5.23 10.28
N MET A 22 20.58 -4.38 11.24
CA MET A 22 21.92 -4.36 11.86
C MET A 22 22.01 -5.21 13.14
N MET A 23 21.06 -6.12 13.35
CA MET A 23 21.02 -7.04 14.50
C MET A 23 21.91 -8.25 14.26
N LYS A 24 22.50 -8.83 15.33
CA LYS A 24 23.34 -10.03 15.22
C LYS A 24 22.49 -11.30 15.36
N PRO A 25 22.91 -12.43 14.75
CA PRO A 25 22.21 -13.71 14.92
C PRO A 25 21.99 -14.11 16.37
N ASN A 26 22.99 -13.94 17.24
CA ASN A 26 22.88 -14.30 18.66
C ASN A 26 21.93 -13.40 19.47
N GLU A 27 21.51 -12.26 18.93
CA GLU A 27 20.52 -11.37 19.57
C GLU A 27 19.09 -11.70 19.13
N THR A 28 18.92 -12.37 17.98
CA THR A 28 17.61 -12.53 17.32
C THR A 28 17.33 -13.92 16.77
N SER A 29 18.11 -14.92 17.17
CA SER A 29 17.78 -16.33 16.98
C SER A 29 17.03 -16.86 18.19
N PHE A 30 15.85 -17.42 17.95
CA PHE A 30 14.96 -17.96 18.98
C PHE A 30 14.61 -19.41 18.66
N ARG A 31 14.41 -20.23 19.71
CA ARG A 31 14.13 -21.64 19.54
C ARG A 31 12.69 -21.86 19.10
N THR A 32 11.74 -21.12 19.68
CA THR A 32 10.32 -21.23 19.36
C THR A 32 9.76 -19.93 18.83
N LEU A 33 8.59 -20.00 18.19
CA LEU A 33 7.93 -18.84 17.60
C LEU A 33 7.42 -17.88 18.68
N GLU A 34 7.02 -18.41 19.84
CA GLU A 34 6.49 -17.64 20.97
C GLU A 34 7.58 -16.76 21.63
N GLU A 35 8.84 -17.14 21.50
CA GLU A 35 9.98 -16.37 21.98
C GLU A 35 10.30 -15.17 21.08
N VAL A 36 9.82 -15.16 19.83
CA VAL A 36 10.09 -14.09 18.86
C VAL A 36 9.37 -12.81 19.27
N PRO A 37 10.08 -11.71 19.56
CA PRO A 37 9.46 -10.44 19.88
C PRO A 37 8.66 -9.88 18.68
N ASP A 38 7.59 -9.15 18.98
CA ASP A 38 6.93 -8.28 17.99
C ASP A 38 7.80 -7.03 17.76
N TYR A 39 8.80 -7.17 16.89
CA TYR A 39 9.72 -6.10 16.52
C TYR A 39 9.00 -4.93 15.85
N VAL A 40 7.90 -5.20 15.12
CA VAL A 40 7.10 -4.15 14.50
C VAL A 40 6.44 -3.27 15.55
N LYS A 41 5.80 -3.87 16.56
CA LYS A 41 5.24 -3.12 17.69
C LYS A 41 6.32 -2.35 18.46
N LYS A 42 7.48 -2.96 18.67
CA LYS A 42 8.64 -2.32 19.33
C LYS A 42 9.22 -1.16 18.52
N ALA A 43 9.07 -1.16 17.20
CA ALA A 43 9.54 -0.10 16.31
C ALA A 43 8.58 1.10 16.21
N THR A 44 7.33 1.00 16.68
CA THR A 44 6.32 2.07 16.58
C THR A 44 6.81 3.46 17.05
N PRO A 45 7.50 3.61 18.20
CA PRO A 45 8.02 4.91 18.62
C PRO A 45 9.06 5.51 17.65
N PHE A 46 9.82 4.65 16.97
CA PHE A 46 10.82 5.06 15.97
C PHE A 46 10.16 5.51 14.68
N PHE A 47 9.08 4.85 14.23
CA PHE A 47 8.30 5.33 13.09
C PHE A 47 7.77 6.74 13.34
N ILE A 48 7.16 6.97 14.51
CA ILE A 48 6.62 8.29 14.88
C ILE A 48 7.76 9.32 14.90
N SER A 49 8.89 8.98 15.51
CA SER A 49 10.05 9.87 15.59
C SER A 49 10.64 10.21 14.22
N LEU A 50 10.74 9.24 13.31
CA LEU A 50 11.21 9.45 11.94
C LEU A 50 10.23 10.29 11.12
N MET A 51 8.91 10.10 11.28
CA MET A 51 7.90 10.94 10.63
C MET A 51 7.95 12.39 11.13
N LEU A 52 8.13 12.60 12.44
CA LEU A 52 8.30 13.93 13.02
C LEU A 52 9.62 14.57 12.54
N LEU A 53 10.69 13.79 12.43
CA LEU A 53 11.97 14.25 11.89
C LEU A 53 11.84 14.64 10.41
N GLU A 54 11.16 13.84 9.59
CA GLU A 54 10.89 14.16 8.19
C GLU A 54 10.08 15.46 8.07
N LEU A 55 9.06 15.64 8.91
CA LEU A 55 8.29 16.88 8.99
C LEU A 55 9.18 18.09 9.33
N ALA A 56 10.00 17.98 10.38
CA ALA A 56 10.90 19.05 10.80
C ALA A 56 11.93 19.40 9.71
N VAL A 57 12.58 18.39 9.11
CA VAL A 57 13.55 18.59 8.03
C VAL A 57 12.89 19.21 6.80
N SER A 58 11.69 18.76 6.42
CA SER A 58 10.95 19.35 5.30
C SER A 58 10.58 20.79 5.57
N TRP A 59 10.15 21.12 6.79
CA TRP A 59 9.85 22.50 7.17
C TRP A 59 11.08 23.40 7.10
N ILE A 60 12.22 22.95 7.63
CA ILE A 60 13.49 23.70 7.61
C ILE A 60 14.00 23.90 6.18
N ARG A 61 13.97 22.86 5.33
CA ARG A 61 14.56 22.92 3.97
C ARG A 61 13.63 23.50 2.91
N LYS A 62 12.32 23.27 3.02
CA LYS A 62 11.32 23.59 1.98
C LYS A 62 10.24 24.58 2.45
N GLY A 63 10.18 24.92 3.74
CA GLY A 63 9.16 25.80 4.31
C GLY A 63 7.75 25.22 4.33
N LYS A 64 7.60 23.90 4.15
CA LYS A 64 6.31 23.21 4.05
C LYS A 64 6.43 21.73 4.49
N PRO A 65 5.32 21.09 4.91
CA PRO A 65 5.32 19.66 5.25
C PRO A 65 5.63 18.77 4.03
N PRO A 66 6.07 17.51 4.24
CA PRO A 66 6.48 16.58 3.19
C PRO A 66 5.30 16.00 2.39
N GLY A 67 4.06 16.24 2.82
CA GLY A 67 2.86 15.77 2.15
C GLY A 67 1.61 16.46 2.68
N ARG A 68 0.45 16.13 2.10
CA ARG A 68 -0.83 16.71 2.48
C ARG A 68 -1.46 15.89 3.60
N VAL A 69 -2.07 16.59 4.56
CA VAL A 69 -2.69 15.97 5.74
C VAL A 69 -3.76 14.94 5.36
N ASP A 70 -4.56 15.24 4.34
CA ASP A 70 -5.59 14.37 3.81
C ASP A 70 -5.05 13.06 3.23
N ASP A 71 -3.95 13.13 2.49
CA ASP A 71 -3.30 11.93 1.95
C ASP A 71 -2.60 11.12 3.05
N SER A 72 -1.90 11.78 3.98
CA SER A 72 -1.26 11.12 5.12
C SER A 72 -2.26 10.42 6.05
N LEU A 73 -3.40 11.05 6.36
CA LEU A 73 -4.47 10.43 7.13
C LEU A 73 -5.03 9.20 6.40
N THR A 74 -5.18 9.27 5.07
CA THR A 74 -5.64 8.14 4.25
C THR A 74 -4.63 7.00 4.28
N SER A 75 -3.33 7.31 4.19
CA SER A 75 -2.25 6.33 4.28
C SER A 75 -2.23 5.61 5.62
N MET A 76 -2.30 6.34 6.75
CA MET A 76 -2.36 5.74 8.08
C MET A 76 -3.67 4.96 8.31
N SER A 77 -4.79 5.44 7.77
CA SER A 77 -6.09 4.74 7.82
C SER A 77 -6.02 3.39 7.11
N ALA A 78 -5.40 3.33 5.93
CA ALA A 78 -5.16 2.07 5.21
C ALA A 78 -4.28 1.11 6.03
N GLY A 79 -3.24 1.63 6.70
CA GLY A 79 -2.42 0.88 7.65
C GLY A 79 -3.25 0.24 8.77
N ILE A 80 -4.10 1.02 9.45
CA ILE A 80 -5.01 0.51 10.49
C ILE A 80 -5.91 -0.59 9.93
N LEU A 81 -6.57 -0.34 8.79
CA LEU A 81 -7.46 -1.31 8.14
C LEU A 81 -6.76 -2.64 7.84
N SER A 82 -5.53 -2.59 7.32
CA SER A 82 -4.77 -3.79 6.95
C SER A 82 -4.48 -4.71 8.14
N ARG A 83 -4.51 -4.19 9.37
CA ARG A 83 -4.19 -4.92 10.60
C ARG A 83 -5.43 -5.50 11.28
N LEU A 84 -6.62 -4.94 11.05
CA LEU A 84 -7.87 -5.38 11.71
C LEU A 84 -8.17 -6.89 11.58
N PRO A 85 -7.90 -7.59 10.45
CA PRO A 85 -8.11 -9.04 10.38
C PRO A 85 -7.36 -9.86 11.44
N ARG A 86 -6.23 -9.33 11.96
CA ARG A 86 -5.42 -9.97 13.02
C ARG A 86 -6.09 -9.96 14.40
N LEU A 87 -7.19 -9.21 14.57
CA LEU A 87 -8.00 -9.25 15.80
C LEU A 87 -8.83 -10.53 15.88
N PHE A 88 -9.24 -11.10 14.75
CA PHE A 88 -10.12 -12.27 14.68
C PHE A 88 -9.38 -13.57 14.35
N SER A 89 -8.27 -13.49 13.64
CA SER A 89 -7.55 -14.66 13.15
C SER A 89 -6.03 -14.51 13.25
N ARG A 90 -5.32 -15.64 13.35
CA ARG A 90 -3.87 -15.67 13.20
C ARG A 90 -3.51 -15.37 11.74
N SER A 91 -2.30 -14.84 11.52
CA SER A 91 -1.81 -14.56 10.17
C SER A 91 -1.82 -15.82 9.32
N ILE A 92 -2.47 -15.79 8.14
CA ILE A 92 -2.45 -16.90 7.17
C ILE A 92 -1.02 -17.24 6.76
N GLU A 93 -0.16 -16.24 6.66
CA GLU A 93 1.25 -16.38 6.29
C GLU A 93 2.03 -17.22 7.31
N LEU A 94 1.94 -16.90 8.61
CA LEU A 94 2.62 -17.70 9.63
C LEU A 94 1.94 -19.06 9.84
N THR A 95 0.60 -19.12 9.75
CA THR A 95 -0.14 -20.36 9.97
C THR A 95 0.16 -21.38 8.88
N SER A 96 0.16 -20.96 7.61
CA SER A 96 0.52 -21.82 6.47
C SER A 96 1.98 -22.25 6.55
N TYR A 97 2.89 -21.33 6.91
CA TYR A 97 4.31 -21.65 7.07
C TYR A 97 4.55 -22.72 8.14
N VAL A 98 3.97 -22.55 9.34
CA VAL A 98 4.07 -23.53 10.44
C VAL A 98 3.44 -24.86 10.03
N TYR A 99 2.30 -24.84 9.34
CA TYR A 99 1.66 -26.07 8.86
C TYR A 99 2.58 -26.85 7.90
N ILE A 100 3.23 -26.15 6.95
CA ILE A 100 4.19 -26.78 6.03
C ILE A 100 5.40 -27.32 6.79
N TRP A 101 5.95 -26.52 7.71
CA TRP A 101 7.10 -26.90 8.52
C TRP A 101 6.84 -28.16 9.37
N GLU A 102 5.66 -28.27 9.99
CA GLU A 102 5.35 -29.42 10.86
C GLU A 102 5.03 -30.70 10.09
N ASN A 103 4.48 -30.60 8.88
CA ASN A 103 3.98 -31.77 8.15
C ASN A 103 4.87 -32.18 6.96
N TYR A 104 5.64 -31.26 6.39
CA TYR A 104 6.33 -31.46 5.10
C TYR A 104 7.79 -31.02 5.06
N ARG A 105 8.38 -30.56 6.17
CA ARG A 105 9.80 -30.17 6.16
C ARG A 105 10.70 -31.33 5.73
N LEU A 106 11.70 -31.03 4.90
CA LEU A 106 12.66 -32.01 4.42
C LEU A 106 13.83 -32.12 5.39
N ILE A 107 14.38 -30.97 5.80
CA ILE A 107 15.50 -30.85 6.73
C ILE A 107 15.22 -29.65 7.63
N GLY A 108 15.48 -29.75 8.93
CA GLY A 108 15.42 -28.59 9.82
C GLY A 108 16.79 -27.98 10.02
N LEU A 109 17.06 -26.81 9.43
CA LEU A 109 18.29 -26.08 9.73
C LEU A 109 18.31 -25.63 11.21
N PRO A 110 19.48 -25.60 11.88
CA PRO A 110 19.56 -25.20 13.29
C PRO A 110 19.14 -23.73 13.48
N TRP A 111 18.24 -23.47 14.43
CA TRP A 111 17.70 -22.13 14.71
C TRP A 111 18.75 -21.15 15.29
N ASP A 112 19.78 -21.68 15.94
CA ASP A 112 20.87 -20.99 16.61
C ASP A 112 22.13 -20.85 15.73
N SER A 113 22.09 -21.35 14.48
CA SER A 113 23.20 -21.22 13.55
C SER A 113 23.21 -19.84 12.87
N PRO A 114 24.34 -19.10 12.92
CA PRO A 114 24.51 -17.86 12.17
C PRO A 114 24.28 -18.03 10.66
N TRP A 115 24.62 -19.20 10.11
CA TRP A 115 24.38 -19.48 8.68
C TRP A 115 22.90 -19.58 8.37
N THR A 116 22.09 -20.24 9.21
CA THR A 116 20.64 -20.28 9.04
C THR A 116 20.06 -18.86 9.05
N TRP A 117 20.56 -17.99 9.93
CA TRP A 117 20.15 -16.59 10.01
C TRP A 117 20.47 -15.83 8.71
N TYR A 118 21.71 -15.84 8.23
CA TYR A 118 22.07 -15.13 7.00
C TYR A 118 21.39 -15.69 5.75
N LEU A 119 21.25 -17.02 5.65
CA LEU A 119 20.51 -17.65 4.56
C LEU A 119 19.03 -17.27 4.59
N THR A 120 18.42 -17.20 5.78
CA THR A 120 17.02 -16.78 5.91
C THR A 120 16.84 -15.33 5.52
N PHE A 121 17.76 -14.42 5.88
CA PHE A 121 17.74 -13.05 5.38
C PHE A 121 17.70 -13.00 3.85
N LEU A 122 18.64 -13.67 3.18
CA LEU A 122 18.71 -13.67 1.71
C LEU A 122 17.45 -14.30 1.10
N ALA A 123 16.96 -15.41 1.66
CA ALA A 123 15.81 -16.12 1.14
C ALA A 123 14.48 -15.36 1.35
N VAL A 124 14.32 -14.68 2.49
CA VAL A 124 13.16 -13.81 2.75
C VAL A 124 13.19 -12.59 1.83
N ASP A 125 14.34 -11.94 1.66
CA ASP A 125 14.46 -10.79 0.76
C ASP A 125 14.22 -11.18 -0.71
N PHE A 126 14.69 -12.35 -1.12
CA PHE A 126 14.41 -12.94 -2.43
C PHE A 126 12.92 -13.30 -2.61
N GLY A 127 12.30 -13.89 -1.58
CA GLY A 127 10.87 -14.17 -1.56
C GLY A 127 10.05 -12.88 -1.69
N TYR A 128 10.48 -11.81 -1.00
CA TYR A 128 9.87 -10.49 -1.13
C TYR A 128 9.98 -9.95 -2.56
N TYR A 129 11.17 -10.01 -3.18
CA TYR A 129 11.36 -9.57 -4.57
C TYR A 129 10.34 -10.22 -5.53
N TRP A 130 10.17 -11.55 -5.45
CA TRP A 130 9.23 -12.26 -6.32
C TRP A 130 7.77 -11.97 -5.99
N PHE A 131 7.42 -11.91 -4.70
CA PHE A 131 6.09 -11.46 -4.29
C PHE A 131 5.79 -10.09 -4.89
N HIS A 132 6.71 -9.14 -4.72
CA HIS A 132 6.51 -7.75 -5.05
C HIS A 132 6.45 -7.55 -6.57
N ARG A 133 7.33 -8.20 -7.33
CA ARG A 133 7.24 -8.26 -8.79
C ARG A 133 5.89 -8.79 -9.26
N MET A 134 5.44 -9.92 -8.72
CA MET A 134 4.16 -10.50 -9.09
C MET A 134 2.98 -9.62 -8.64
N ALA A 135 3.13 -8.86 -7.57
CA ALA A 135 2.16 -7.87 -7.13
C ALA A 135 1.99 -6.71 -8.11
N HIS A 136 2.96 -6.42 -8.98
CA HIS A 136 2.82 -5.45 -10.07
C HIS A 136 2.43 -6.10 -11.40
N GLU A 137 2.96 -7.29 -11.67
CA GLU A 137 2.82 -7.96 -12.97
C GLU A 137 1.60 -8.89 -13.10
N VAL A 138 0.83 -9.12 -12.02
CA VAL A 138 -0.38 -9.95 -12.00
C VAL A 138 -1.57 -9.18 -11.42
N ASN A 139 -2.64 -9.04 -12.21
CA ASN A 139 -3.75 -8.13 -11.93
C ASN A 139 -4.42 -8.35 -10.56
N ILE A 140 -4.68 -9.61 -10.19
CA ILE A 140 -5.30 -9.91 -8.90
C ILE A 140 -4.36 -9.62 -7.71
N MET A 141 -3.05 -9.77 -7.88
CA MET A 141 -2.09 -9.41 -6.84
C MET A 141 -1.89 -7.89 -6.79
N TRP A 142 -1.96 -7.21 -7.92
CA TRP A 142 -2.01 -5.75 -8.00
C TRP A 142 -3.22 -5.17 -7.29
N ALA A 143 -4.38 -5.81 -7.34
CA ALA A 143 -5.51 -5.43 -6.50
C ALA A 143 -5.15 -5.42 -5.00
N GLY A 144 -4.27 -6.33 -4.59
CA GLY A 144 -3.74 -6.42 -3.24
C GLY A 144 -2.57 -5.49 -2.92
N HIS A 145 -2.06 -4.71 -3.88
CA HIS A 145 -0.87 -3.88 -3.68
C HIS A 145 -1.03 -2.43 -4.16
N GLN A 146 -1.90 -2.16 -5.12
CA GLN A 146 -2.17 -0.82 -5.67
C GLN A 146 -2.48 0.22 -4.59
N THR A 147 -3.12 -0.19 -3.48
CA THR A 147 -3.39 0.70 -2.35
C THR A 147 -2.12 1.40 -1.91
N HIS A 148 -1.00 0.70 -1.83
CA HIS A 148 0.30 1.23 -1.48
C HIS A 148 0.79 2.31 -2.47
N HIS A 149 0.59 2.09 -3.76
CA HIS A 149 0.95 3.01 -4.83
C HIS A 149 -0.06 4.15 -5.07
N SER A 150 -1.21 4.12 -4.40
CA SER A 150 -2.29 5.08 -4.65
C SER A 150 -2.07 6.46 -4.03
N SER A 151 -1.04 6.64 -3.20
CA SER A 151 -0.69 7.95 -2.63
C SER A 151 -0.04 8.83 -3.70
N GLU A 152 -0.50 10.08 -3.78
CA GLU A 152 0.08 11.09 -4.70
C GLU A 152 1.15 11.96 -4.01
N ASP A 153 1.42 11.71 -2.72
CA ASP A 153 2.57 12.24 -1.98
C ASP A 153 3.55 11.09 -1.67
N TYR A 154 4.84 11.39 -1.56
CA TYR A 154 5.84 10.37 -1.22
C TYR A 154 6.64 10.75 0.02
N ASN A 155 6.26 10.15 1.14
CA ASN A 155 6.83 10.42 2.47
C ASN A 155 6.62 9.20 3.38
N LEU A 156 7.10 9.27 4.62
CA LEU A 156 7.10 8.11 5.51
C LEU A 156 5.69 7.59 5.85
N SER A 157 4.64 8.42 5.72
CA SER A 157 3.26 7.93 5.87
C SER A 157 2.84 6.99 4.74
N THR A 158 3.42 7.11 3.55
CA THR A 158 3.16 6.23 2.39
C THR A 158 3.54 4.78 2.70
N ALA A 159 4.59 4.55 3.50
CA ALA A 159 4.97 3.22 3.99
C ALA A 159 3.80 2.52 4.75
N LEU A 160 2.95 3.31 5.40
CA LEU A 160 1.81 2.81 6.18
C LEU A 160 0.56 2.56 5.32
N ARG A 161 0.54 2.97 4.04
CA ARG A 161 -0.61 2.77 3.14
C ARG A 161 -0.72 1.31 2.68
N GLN A 162 -1.00 0.41 3.60
CA GLN A 162 -1.01 -1.03 3.34
C GLN A 162 -2.40 -1.52 2.91
N SER A 163 -2.41 -2.51 2.01
CA SER A 163 -3.65 -3.17 1.60
C SER A 163 -4.07 -4.24 2.59
N VAL A 164 -5.37 -4.37 2.84
CA VAL A 164 -5.91 -5.51 3.61
C VAL A 164 -5.72 -6.85 2.89
N PHE A 165 -5.55 -6.83 1.57
CA PHE A 165 -5.49 -8.04 0.75
C PHE A 165 -4.09 -8.62 0.56
N GLN A 166 -3.04 -7.83 0.81
CA GLN A 166 -1.65 -8.19 0.49
C GLN A 166 -1.21 -9.52 1.14
N VAL A 167 -1.57 -9.71 2.41
CA VAL A 167 -1.18 -10.92 3.19
C VAL A 167 -1.75 -12.21 2.61
N TYR A 168 -2.85 -12.13 1.86
CA TYR A 168 -3.51 -13.30 1.28
C TYR A 168 -2.87 -13.74 -0.05
N THR A 169 -1.97 -12.92 -0.62
CA THR A 169 -1.21 -13.24 -1.84
C THR A 169 0.29 -13.42 -1.59
N SER A 170 0.85 -12.80 -0.54
CA SER A 170 2.30 -12.87 -0.25
C SER A 170 2.79 -14.23 0.25
N TRP A 171 1.97 -14.94 1.05
CA TRP A 171 2.43 -16.11 1.81
C TRP A 171 3.01 -17.24 0.95
N ILE A 172 2.53 -17.38 -0.29
CA ILE A 172 2.95 -18.45 -1.22
C ILE A 172 4.45 -18.33 -1.53
N PHE A 173 4.97 -17.11 -1.64
CA PHE A 173 6.37 -16.84 -2.00
C PHE A 173 7.34 -17.20 -0.89
N TYR A 174 6.85 -17.29 0.35
CA TYR A 174 7.66 -17.71 1.49
C TYR A 174 7.50 -19.20 1.83
N SER A 175 6.44 -19.84 1.34
CA SER A 175 6.13 -21.24 1.65
C SER A 175 7.25 -22.25 1.36
N PRO A 176 8.08 -22.12 0.29
CA PRO A 176 9.17 -23.07 0.06
C PRO A 176 10.25 -23.05 1.15
N LEU A 177 10.43 -21.92 1.85
CA LEU A 177 11.42 -21.81 2.92
C LEU A 177 11.05 -22.71 4.10
N ALA A 178 9.76 -22.98 4.33
CA ALA A 178 9.28 -23.85 5.40
C ALA A 178 9.73 -25.32 5.25
N LEU A 179 10.30 -25.69 4.11
CA LEU A 179 10.91 -27.00 3.92
C LEU A 179 12.27 -27.14 4.63
N PHE A 180 12.90 -26.01 4.99
CA PHE A 180 14.28 -25.94 5.47
C PHE A 180 14.49 -25.05 6.70
N ILE A 181 13.80 -23.92 6.78
CA ILE A 181 14.04 -22.84 7.75
C ILE A 181 13.03 -22.87 8.90
N PRO A 182 13.49 -22.90 10.18
CA PRO A 182 12.60 -22.86 11.35
C PRO A 182 11.66 -21.64 11.35
N PRO A 183 10.39 -21.80 11.77
CA PRO A 183 9.42 -20.71 11.80
C PRO A 183 9.85 -19.50 12.63
N SER A 184 10.60 -19.70 13.72
CA SER A 184 11.10 -18.61 14.57
C SER A 184 12.08 -17.70 13.82
N VAL A 185 13.03 -18.28 13.10
CA VAL A 185 14.03 -17.55 12.30
C VAL A 185 13.34 -16.84 11.13
N TYR A 186 12.42 -17.52 10.44
CA TYR A 186 11.59 -16.92 9.40
C TYR A 186 10.80 -15.69 9.91
N ALA A 187 10.13 -15.81 11.05
CA ALA A 187 9.32 -14.73 11.62
C ALA A 187 10.13 -13.49 12.02
N VAL A 188 11.39 -13.66 12.42
CA VAL A 188 12.32 -12.54 12.69
C VAL A 188 12.62 -11.80 11.40
N HIS A 189 13.04 -12.53 10.36
CA HIS A 189 13.47 -11.92 9.10
C HIS A 189 12.32 -11.31 8.30
N LEU A 190 11.12 -11.89 8.37
CA LEU A 190 9.90 -11.30 7.81
C LEU A 190 9.63 -9.91 8.43
N GLN A 191 9.80 -9.76 9.75
CA GLN A 191 9.64 -8.47 10.41
C GLN A 191 10.76 -7.50 10.03
N PHE A 192 12.02 -7.94 10.00
CA PHE A 192 13.14 -7.07 9.65
C PHE A 192 13.07 -6.57 8.21
N ASN A 193 12.64 -7.42 7.27
CA ASN A 193 12.41 -7.00 5.89
C ASN A 193 11.34 -5.90 5.82
N LEU A 194 10.22 -6.06 6.53
CA LEU A 194 9.17 -5.03 6.62
C LEU A 194 9.69 -3.72 7.25
N LEU A 195 10.49 -3.82 8.31
CA LEU A 195 11.03 -2.66 9.03
C LEU A 195 12.05 -1.88 8.21
N TYR A 196 12.93 -2.57 7.48
CA TYR A 196 13.86 -1.95 6.55
C TYR A 196 13.13 -1.10 5.50
N GLN A 197 12.01 -1.59 4.97
CA GLN A 197 11.30 -0.89 3.91
C GLN A 197 10.60 0.39 4.38
N PHE A 198 10.52 0.68 5.68
CA PHE A 198 9.91 1.92 6.15
C PHE A 198 10.69 3.16 5.71
N TRP A 199 12.01 3.20 5.95
CA TRP A 199 12.80 4.44 5.80
C TRP A 199 13.06 4.85 4.34
N ILE A 200 12.89 3.92 3.40
CA ILE A 200 13.05 4.18 1.96
C ILE A 200 11.87 4.98 1.35
N HIS A 201 10.81 5.24 2.12
CA HIS A 201 9.67 6.06 1.69
C HIS A 201 9.89 7.54 2.00
N THR A 202 10.80 8.20 1.31
CA THR A 202 11.00 9.65 1.50
C THR A 202 11.59 10.34 0.27
N GLU A 203 11.26 11.61 0.08
CA GLU A 203 11.93 12.51 -0.85
C GLU A 203 13.05 13.34 -0.20
N VAL A 204 13.24 13.23 1.13
CA VAL A 204 14.24 14.04 1.85
C VAL A 204 15.66 13.58 1.57
N ILE A 205 15.84 12.26 1.43
CA ILE A 205 17.12 11.61 1.16
C ILE A 205 17.25 11.41 -0.35
N GLY A 206 18.28 12.01 -0.95
CA GLY A 206 18.59 11.88 -2.37
C GLY A 206 19.29 10.56 -2.69
N ASN A 207 20.31 10.65 -3.55
CA ASN A 207 21.16 9.52 -3.93
C ASN A 207 22.17 9.18 -2.81
N LEU A 208 22.38 7.89 -2.52
CA LEU A 208 23.33 7.40 -1.50
C LEU A 208 24.67 6.88 -2.07
N GLY A 209 24.96 7.17 -3.33
CA GLY A 209 26.21 6.83 -3.99
C GLY A 209 26.44 5.32 -4.06
N PRO A 210 27.64 4.82 -3.72
CA PRO A 210 27.97 3.39 -3.86
C PRO A 210 27.07 2.42 -3.08
N LEU A 211 26.39 2.89 -2.02
CA LEU A 211 25.44 2.04 -1.28
C LEU A 211 24.28 1.55 -2.17
N GLU A 212 23.92 2.32 -3.19
CA GLU A 212 22.87 2.00 -4.18
C GLU A 212 23.24 0.86 -5.13
N LEU A 213 24.48 0.37 -5.08
CA LEU A 213 24.85 -0.84 -5.81
C LEU A 213 24.28 -2.10 -5.16
N ILE A 214 24.07 -2.07 -3.83
CA ILE A 214 23.72 -3.24 -3.02
C ILE A 214 22.37 -3.07 -2.33
N LEU A 215 22.09 -1.88 -1.78
CA LEU A 215 20.91 -1.62 -0.98
C LEU A 215 19.80 -1.00 -1.83
N ASN A 216 18.55 -1.38 -1.54
CA ASN A 216 17.40 -0.59 -1.94
C ASN A 216 17.40 0.70 -1.11
N THR A 217 17.22 1.85 -1.77
CA THR A 217 17.37 3.19 -1.18
C THR A 217 16.15 4.04 -1.49
N PRO A 218 15.99 5.21 -0.84
CA PRO A 218 14.91 6.12 -1.18
C PRO A 218 14.85 6.49 -2.67
N SER A 219 15.98 6.60 -3.36
CA SER A 219 16.01 6.92 -4.80
C SER A 219 15.42 5.81 -5.66
N HIS A 220 15.83 4.56 -5.42
CA HIS A 220 15.26 3.42 -6.13
C HIS A 220 13.76 3.24 -5.85
N HIS A 221 13.36 3.42 -4.59
CA HIS A 221 11.97 3.24 -4.17
C HIS A 221 11.05 4.37 -4.65
N ARG A 222 11.58 5.59 -4.82
CA ARG A 222 10.86 6.65 -5.55
C ARG A 222 10.53 6.21 -6.96
N VAL A 223 11.51 5.71 -7.72
CA VAL A 223 11.27 5.18 -9.08
C VAL A 223 10.22 4.08 -9.04
N HIS A 224 10.30 3.16 -8.09
CA HIS A 224 9.31 2.10 -7.91
C HIS A 224 7.87 2.63 -7.71
N HIS A 225 7.72 3.69 -6.91
CA HIS A 225 6.42 4.33 -6.67
C HIS A 225 5.98 5.30 -7.78
N GLY A 226 6.86 5.57 -8.74
CA GLY A 226 6.60 6.48 -9.84
C GLY A 226 5.61 5.92 -10.86
N ARG A 227 4.78 6.80 -11.41
CA ARG A 227 3.91 6.49 -12.56
C ARG A 227 4.42 7.07 -13.88
N ASN A 228 5.62 7.66 -13.89
CA ASN A 228 6.31 7.99 -15.13
C ASN A 228 6.51 6.71 -15.94
N ARG A 229 6.50 6.78 -17.28
CA ARG A 229 6.62 5.56 -18.12
C ARG A 229 7.86 4.73 -17.82
N TYR A 230 9.00 5.37 -17.52
CA TYR A 230 10.25 4.68 -17.21
C TYR A 230 10.24 4.01 -15.82
N CYS A 231 9.35 4.44 -14.92
CA CYS A 231 9.21 3.90 -13.56
C CYS A 231 8.40 2.60 -13.50
N ILE A 232 7.57 2.33 -14.51
CA ILE A 232 6.62 1.23 -14.48
C ILE A 232 7.35 -0.10 -14.53
N ASP A 233 6.95 -1.00 -13.62
CA ASP A 233 7.50 -2.35 -13.50
C ASP A 233 9.02 -2.39 -13.22
N LYS A 234 9.49 -1.49 -12.33
CA LYS A 234 10.90 -1.36 -11.92
C LYS A 234 11.09 -1.45 -10.41
N ASN A 235 12.31 -1.84 -10.00
CA ASN A 235 12.82 -1.77 -8.63
C ASN A 235 11.94 -2.46 -7.57
N TYR A 236 11.75 -3.78 -7.68
CA TYR A 236 10.90 -4.58 -6.79
C TYR A 236 11.57 -5.00 -5.48
N ALA A 237 12.88 -4.85 -5.33
CA ALA A 237 13.61 -5.31 -4.16
C ALA A 237 13.10 -4.70 -2.85
N GLY A 238 13.14 -5.48 -1.77
CA GLY A 238 12.84 -4.99 -0.42
C GLY A 238 14.08 -4.31 0.18
N THR A 239 15.09 -5.11 0.50
CA THR A 239 16.34 -4.66 1.15
C THR A 239 17.49 -4.56 0.17
N LEU A 240 17.70 -5.59 -0.66
CA LEU A 240 18.86 -5.67 -1.55
C LEU A 240 18.46 -5.41 -3.01
N ILE A 241 18.89 -4.28 -3.58
CA ILE A 241 18.63 -3.92 -4.99
C ILE A 241 19.29 -4.88 -5.98
N ILE A 242 20.17 -5.77 -5.50
CA ILE A 242 20.87 -6.76 -6.32
C ILE A 242 19.88 -7.65 -7.11
N TRP A 243 18.69 -7.94 -6.56
CA TRP A 243 17.71 -8.76 -7.25
C TRP A 243 17.21 -8.09 -8.52
N ASP A 244 16.91 -6.79 -8.46
CA ASP A 244 16.53 -6.02 -9.64
C ASP A 244 17.62 -5.98 -10.70
N ARG A 245 18.89 -5.94 -10.28
CA ARG A 245 20.03 -5.98 -11.21
C ARG A 245 20.17 -7.35 -11.87
N ILE A 246 20.03 -8.43 -11.09
CA ILE A 246 20.12 -9.81 -11.58
C ILE A 246 19.00 -10.12 -12.57
N PHE A 247 17.78 -9.67 -12.28
CA PHE A 247 16.58 -9.98 -13.08
C PHE A 247 16.21 -8.90 -14.10
N GLY A 248 17.04 -7.86 -14.26
CA GLY A 248 16.88 -6.83 -15.28
C GLY A 248 15.71 -5.86 -15.05
N THR A 249 15.28 -5.69 -13.80
CA THR A 249 14.19 -4.78 -13.40
C THR A 249 14.70 -3.50 -12.73
N PHE A 250 16.02 -3.32 -12.64
CA PHE A 250 16.63 -2.11 -12.09
C PHE A 250 16.42 -0.90 -13.00
N GLU A 251 16.11 0.24 -12.40
CA GLU A 251 16.08 1.55 -13.04
C GLU A 251 16.54 2.65 -12.07
N ALA A 252 17.37 3.58 -12.56
CA ALA A 252 17.87 4.68 -11.74
C ALA A 252 16.93 5.89 -11.81
N GLU A 253 16.86 6.67 -10.74
CA GLU A 253 16.10 7.92 -10.75
C GLU A 253 16.77 8.93 -11.67
N SER A 254 16.09 9.29 -12.76
CA SER A 254 16.65 10.12 -13.83
C SER A 254 15.91 11.44 -14.02
N GLU A 255 14.59 11.45 -13.82
CA GLU A 255 13.73 12.62 -13.92
C GLU A 255 12.84 12.76 -12.69
N LYS A 256 12.18 13.92 -12.55
CA LYS A 256 11.25 14.15 -11.45
C LYS A 256 10.15 13.08 -11.47
N VAL A 257 10.09 12.30 -10.41
CA VAL A 257 9.09 11.26 -10.22
C VAL A 257 7.73 11.88 -9.88
N VAL A 258 6.68 11.39 -10.53
CA VAL A 258 5.28 11.69 -10.24
C VAL A 258 4.65 10.44 -9.63
N TYR A 259 3.95 10.60 -8.51
CA TYR A 259 3.39 9.48 -7.75
C TYR A 259 1.88 9.31 -7.96
N GLY A 260 1.33 8.26 -7.36
CA GLY A 260 -0.06 7.84 -7.48
C GLY A 260 -0.25 6.82 -8.60
N LEU A 261 -1.47 6.32 -8.74
CA LEU A 261 -1.79 5.40 -9.84
C LEU A 261 -1.73 6.11 -11.20
N THR A 262 -1.46 5.36 -12.26
CA THR A 262 -1.59 5.81 -13.66
C THR A 262 -2.99 6.33 -13.97
N HIS A 263 -4.00 5.77 -13.32
CA HIS A 263 -5.38 6.25 -13.31
C HIS A 263 -5.82 6.61 -11.88
N PRO A 264 -5.82 7.91 -11.51
CA PRO A 264 -6.10 8.34 -10.14
C PRO A 264 -7.49 7.97 -9.64
N ILE A 265 -7.55 7.51 -8.38
CA ILE A 265 -8.81 7.12 -7.70
C ILE A 265 -9.60 8.33 -7.19
N ASN A 266 -8.94 9.46 -6.95
CA ASN A 266 -9.53 10.74 -6.51
C ASN A 266 -10.49 10.61 -5.31
N THR A 267 -10.07 9.92 -4.26
CA THR A 267 -10.86 9.71 -3.03
C THR A 267 -9.95 9.44 -1.83
N PHE A 268 -10.36 9.91 -0.66
CA PHE A 268 -9.80 9.63 0.66
C PHE A 268 -10.66 8.62 1.44
N GLU A 269 -11.73 8.11 0.84
CA GLU A 269 -12.62 7.13 1.47
C GLU A 269 -11.90 5.77 1.57
N PRO A 270 -11.63 5.25 2.78
CA PRO A 270 -10.76 4.09 2.97
C PRO A 270 -11.24 2.82 2.27
N PHE A 271 -12.56 2.55 2.19
CA PHE A 271 -13.06 1.36 1.52
C PHE A 271 -12.85 1.43 0.00
N LYS A 272 -13.12 2.56 -0.65
CA LYS A 272 -12.81 2.71 -2.07
C LYS A 272 -11.32 2.56 -2.34
N VAL A 273 -10.46 3.16 -1.53
CA VAL A 273 -9.00 3.00 -1.65
C VAL A 273 -8.61 1.51 -1.67
N GLN A 274 -9.21 0.69 -0.81
CA GLN A 274 -8.91 -0.74 -0.69
C GLN A 274 -9.58 -1.63 -1.76
N PHE A 275 -10.85 -1.37 -2.11
CA PHE A 275 -11.70 -2.31 -2.85
C PHE A 275 -11.97 -1.93 -4.32
N HIS A 276 -11.74 -0.67 -4.74
CA HIS A 276 -12.15 -0.23 -6.08
C HIS A 276 -11.54 -1.08 -7.20
N TYR A 277 -10.29 -1.54 -7.02
CA TYR A 277 -9.59 -2.29 -8.05
C TYR A 277 -10.12 -3.73 -8.19
N LEU A 278 -10.58 -4.36 -7.10
CA LEU A 278 -11.29 -5.64 -7.19
C LEU A 278 -12.61 -5.50 -7.94
N ILE A 279 -13.34 -4.40 -7.74
CA ILE A 279 -14.55 -4.08 -8.50
C ILE A 279 -14.21 -3.88 -9.99
N TYR A 280 -13.09 -3.22 -10.29
CA TYR A 280 -12.59 -3.08 -11.67
C TYR A 280 -12.30 -4.44 -12.31
N ILE A 281 -11.59 -5.34 -11.63
CA ILE A 281 -11.31 -6.69 -12.14
C ILE A 281 -12.61 -7.45 -12.37
N TRP A 282 -13.54 -7.43 -11.41
CA TRP A 282 -14.83 -8.12 -11.51
C TRP A 282 -15.65 -7.63 -12.72
N THR A 283 -15.79 -6.31 -12.86
CA THR A 283 -16.55 -5.71 -13.98
C THR A 283 -15.87 -5.98 -15.32
N THR A 284 -14.54 -5.88 -15.39
CA THR A 284 -13.75 -6.19 -16.59
C THR A 284 -13.84 -7.66 -16.97
N PHE A 285 -13.79 -8.57 -15.99
CA PHE A 285 -13.94 -10.00 -16.20
C PHE A 285 -15.28 -10.32 -16.88
N TRP A 286 -16.39 -9.75 -16.39
CA TRP A 286 -17.71 -9.99 -16.98
C TRP A 286 -17.87 -9.35 -18.35
N ALA A 287 -17.33 -8.15 -18.56
CA ALA A 287 -17.37 -7.44 -19.82
C ALA A 287 -16.47 -8.05 -20.92
N THR A 288 -15.40 -8.77 -20.54
CA THR A 288 -14.43 -9.33 -21.48
C THR A 288 -14.97 -10.61 -22.15
N PRO A 289 -15.06 -10.64 -23.49
CA PRO A 289 -15.52 -11.81 -24.22
C PRO A 289 -14.42 -12.89 -24.32
N GLY A 290 -14.85 -14.15 -24.30
CA GLY A 290 -13.98 -15.33 -24.44
C GLY A 290 -13.47 -15.89 -23.12
N PHE A 291 -13.56 -17.21 -22.96
CA PHE A 291 -13.22 -17.91 -21.71
C PHE A 291 -11.76 -17.67 -21.27
N PHE A 292 -10.78 -17.82 -22.17
CA PHE A 292 -9.37 -17.59 -21.85
C PHE A 292 -9.02 -16.12 -21.58
N ASN A 293 -9.74 -15.19 -22.22
CA ASN A 293 -9.55 -13.77 -21.96
C ASN A 293 -10.03 -13.39 -20.55
N LYS A 294 -11.10 -14.04 -20.05
CA LYS A 294 -11.56 -13.86 -18.67
C LYS A 294 -10.49 -14.22 -17.65
N PHE A 295 -9.81 -15.36 -17.80
CA PHE A 295 -8.66 -15.70 -16.95
C PHE A 295 -7.49 -14.73 -17.13
N SER A 296 -7.26 -14.25 -18.35
CA SER A 296 -6.23 -13.25 -18.61
C SER A 296 -6.48 -11.94 -17.86
N VAL A 297 -7.73 -11.52 -17.66
CA VAL A 297 -8.07 -10.37 -16.80
C VAL A 297 -7.59 -10.59 -15.36
N ILE A 298 -7.60 -11.81 -14.84
CA ILE A 298 -7.20 -12.11 -13.46
C ILE A 298 -5.68 -12.22 -13.35
N PHE A 299 -5.03 -12.90 -14.31
CA PHE A 299 -3.66 -13.39 -14.15
C PHE A 299 -2.60 -12.67 -15.00
N LYS A 300 -2.98 -11.87 -16.00
CA LYS A 300 -2.02 -11.03 -16.73
C LYS A 300 -1.85 -9.68 -16.03
N GLY A 301 -0.99 -8.80 -16.55
CA GLY A 301 -0.70 -7.51 -15.91
C GLY A 301 -1.88 -6.53 -15.96
N PRO A 302 -1.87 -5.48 -15.13
CA PRO A 302 -2.95 -4.51 -15.03
C PRO A 302 -3.21 -3.71 -16.33
N GLY A 303 -2.20 -3.61 -17.21
CA GLY A 303 -2.32 -3.00 -18.54
C GLY A 303 -2.85 -3.93 -19.64
N TRP A 304 -3.13 -5.20 -19.34
CA TRP A 304 -3.54 -6.18 -20.35
C TRP A 304 -4.99 -5.97 -20.83
N SER A 305 -5.21 -6.14 -22.14
CA SER A 305 -6.52 -6.34 -22.75
C SER A 305 -6.41 -7.32 -23.93
N PRO A 306 -7.53 -7.88 -24.45
CA PRO A 306 -7.48 -8.81 -25.58
C PRO A 306 -6.67 -8.26 -26.76
N GLY A 307 -5.67 -9.01 -27.21
CA GLY A 307 -4.75 -8.62 -28.28
C GLY A 307 -3.48 -7.89 -27.83
N LYS A 308 -3.37 -7.47 -26.56
CA LYS A 308 -2.16 -6.84 -26.01
C LYS A 308 -1.17 -7.85 -25.41
N PRO A 309 0.14 -7.49 -25.31
CA PRO A 309 1.14 -8.26 -24.58
C PRO A 309 0.80 -8.42 -23.10
N ARG A 310 1.43 -9.38 -22.41
CA ARG A 310 1.09 -9.79 -21.03
C ARG A 310 0.98 -8.62 -20.04
N LEU A 311 1.86 -7.62 -20.14
CA LEU A 311 1.88 -6.47 -19.23
C LEU A 311 1.15 -5.24 -19.78
N GLY A 312 0.55 -5.33 -20.97
CA GLY A 312 0.03 -4.18 -21.71
C GLY A 312 1.09 -3.54 -22.60
N LEU A 313 0.81 -2.32 -23.05
CA LEU A 313 1.68 -1.51 -23.89
C LEU A 313 2.09 -0.26 -23.12
N SER A 314 3.36 0.15 -23.21
CA SER A 314 3.87 1.34 -22.50
C SER A 314 3.19 2.62 -23.02
N GLU A 315 2.78 2.61 -24.29
CA GLU A 315 2.08 3.71 -24.95
C GLU A 315 0.69 3.99 -24.36
N ASP A 316 0.07 2.99 -23.72
CA ASP A 316 -1.22 3.17 -23.04
C ASP A 316 -1.08 3.94 -21.72
N ILE A 317 0.14 4.02 -21.18
CA ILE A 317 0.42 4.68 -19.91
C ILE A 317 0.39 6.19 -20.15
N PRO A 318 -0.44 6.95 -19.41
CA PRO A 318 -0.53 8.39 -19.57
C PRO A 318 0.83 9.07 -19.37
N GLU A 319 1.17 10.01 -20.24
CA GLU A 319 2.36 10.84 -20.04
C GLU A 319 2.16 11.78 -18.85
N VAL A 320 3.23 11.94 -18.08
CA VAL A 320 3.30 12.88 -16.96
C VAL A 320 4.32 13.96 -17.26
N THR A 321 4.04 15.17 -16.80
CA THR A 321 4.78 16.40 -17.07
C THR A 321 5.56 16.92 -15.86
N GLY A 322 5.33 16.32 -14.68
CA GLY A 322 5.86 16.79 -13.40
C GLY A 322 5.13 18.01 -12.84
N LYS A 323 4.08 18.49 -13.52
CA LYS A 323 3.23 19.63 -13.15
C LYS A 323 1.82 19.23 -12.72
N GLU A 324 1.57 17.93 -12.60
CA GLU A 324 0.30 17.38 -12.13
C GLU A 324 0.00 17.93 -10.74
N VAL A 325 -1.24 18.34 -10.53
CA VAL A 325 -1.71 18.83 -9.22
C VAL A 325 -2.36 17.68 -8.48
N PRO A 326 -1.81 17.24 -7.34
CA PRO A 326 -2.36 16.13 -6.62
C PRO A 326 -3.79 16.35 -6.11
N PHE A 327 -4.62 15.30 -6.11
CA PHE A 327 -5.99 15.33 -5.62
C PHE A 327 -6.04 15.68 -4.15
N SER A 328 -6.48 16.90 -3.82
CA SER A 328 -6.45 17.44 -2.46
C SER A 328 -7.84 17.79 -1.94
N SER A 329 -8.05 17.62 -0.64
CA SER A 329 -9.29 17.97 0.05
C SER A 329 -9.59 19.47 0.01
N LEU A 330 -10.84 19.81 -0.34
CA LEU A 330 -11.39 21.18 -0.24
C LEU A 330 -11.96 21.51 1.15
N ALA A 331 -11.87 20.59 2.12
CA ALA A 331 -12.37 20.82 3.46
C ALA A 331 -11.64 22.03 4.10
N SER A 332 -12.37 22.79 4.91
CA SER A 332 -11.80 23.93 5.63
C SER A 332 -10.71 23.48 6.61
N GLN A 333 -9.84 24.39 7.01
CA GLN A 333 -8.78 24.09 7.96
C GLN A 333 -9.31 23.54 9.30
N LEU A 334 -10.48 24.03 9.75
CA LEU A 334 -11.14 23.53 10.96
C LEU A 334 -11.56 22.06 10.81
N ILE A 335 -12.08 21.66 9.65
CA ILE A 335 -12.46 20.27 9.38
C ILE A 335 -11.21 19.38 9.33
N LYS A 336 -10.11 19.86 8.75
CA LYS A 336 -8.84 19.13 8.73
C LYS A 336 -8.28 18.94 10.15
N ILE A 337 -8.32 19.98 10.99
CA ILE A 337 -7.92 19.89 12.41
C ILE A 337 -8.82 18.89 13.15
N TYR A 338 -10.14 18.99 12.96
CA TYR A 338 -11.08 18.05 13.56
C TYR A 338 -10.78 16.60 13.14
N ALA A 339 -10.53 16.35 11.86
CA ALA A 339 -10.18 15.04 11.34
C ALA A 339 -8.89 14.49 11.98
N VAL A 340 -7.86 15.33 12.14
CA VAL A 340 -6.60 14.94 12.82
C VAL A 340 -6.84 14.59 14.28
N VAL A 341 -7.62 15.40 15.02
CA VAL A 341 -7.94 15.13 16.43
C VAL A 341 -8.73 13.83 16.58
N GLN A 342 -9.77 13.63 15.75
CA GLN A 342 -10.55 12.38 15.76
C GLN A 342 -9.68 11.17 15.39
N PHE A 343 -8.78 11.32 14.43
CA PHE A 343 -7.85 10.26 14.05
C PHE A 343 -6.90 9.91 15.21
N ALA A 344 -6.38 10.89 15.94
CA ALA A 344 -5.51 10.65 17.09
C ALA A 344 -6.24 9.91 18.23
N LEU A 345 -7.48 10.30 18.53
CA LEU A 345 -8.32 9.60 19.51
C LEU A 345 -8.63 8.17 19.06
N LEU A 346 -8.94 8.00 17.77
CA LEU A 346 -9.16 6.69 17.18
C LEU A 346 -7.91 5.81 17.25
N LEU A 347 -6.72 6.36 17.01
CA LEU A 347 -5.47 5.62 17.09
C LEU A 347 -5.22 5.09 18.50
N ALA A 348 -5.48 5.90 19.53
CA ALA A 348 -5.41 5.45 20.92
C ALA A 348 -6.42 4.32 21.21
N PHE A 349 -7.67 4.46 20.73
CA PHE A 349 -8.69 3.41 20.86
C PHE A 349 -8.35 2.12 20.11
N TYR A 350 -7.71 2.24 18.94
CA TYR A 350 -7.22 1.12 18.16
C TYR A 350 -6.11 0.36 18.91
N GLU A 351 -5.12 1.06 19.47
CA GLU A 351 -4.04 0.45 20.26
C GLU A 351 -4.58 -0.25 21.50
N ASP A 352 -5.51 0.39 22.23
CA ASP A 352 -6.22 -0.20 23.38
C ASP A 352 -6.95 -1.51 22.99
N THR A 353 -7.64 -1.49 21.85
CA THR A 353 -8.33 -2.68 21.33
C THR A 353 -7.38 -3.84 21.03
N PHE A 354 -6.17 -3.55 20.53
CA PHE A 354 -5.16 -4.58 20.28
C PHE A 354 -4.50 -5.09 21.56
N ALA A 355 -4.31 -4.22 22.56
CA ALA A 355 -3.77 -4.58 23.86
C ALA A 355 -4.73 -5.53 24.62
N ASP A 356 -6.02 -5.21 24.61
CA ASP A 356 -7.01 -5.92 25.43
C ASP A 356 -7.72 -7.08 24.71
N LYS A 357 -7.36 -7.38 23.45
CA LYS A 357 -8.11 -8.33 22.60
C LYS A 357 -8.38 -9.69 23.25
N ALA A 358 -7.49 -10.17 24.13
CA ALA A 358 -7.63 -11.45 24.81
C ALA A 358 -8.67 -11.42 25.95
N ALA A 359 -8.95 -10.24 26.52
CA ALA A 359 -9.92 -10.02 27.59
C ALA A 359 -11.32 -9.65 27.06
N LEU A 360 -11.43 -9.25 25.79
CA LEU A 360 -12.69 -8.81 25.19
C LEU A 360 -13.57 -9.98 24.75
N SER A 361 -14.88 -9.87 24.97
CA SER A 361 -15.85 -10.78 24.33
C SER A 361 -15.86 -10.59 22.81
N GLN A 362 -16.26 -11.61 22.06
CA GLN A 362 -16.35 -11.53 20.60
C GLN A 362 -17.30 -10.43 20.11
N VAL A 363 -18.41 -10.22 20.82
CA VAL A 363 -19.37 -9.15 20.52
C VAL A 363 -18.73 -7.78 20.77
N THR A 364 -18.06 -7.60 21.91
CA THR A 364 -17.37 -6.34 22.23
C THR A 364 -16.30 -6.04 21.19
N LEU A 365 -15.47 -7.03 20.83
CA LEU A 365 -14.44 -6.88 19.81
C LEU A 365 -15.02 -6.47 18.46
N LEU A 366 -16.11 -7.12 18.03
CA LEU A 366 -16.80 -6.76 16.79
C LEU A 366 -17.33 -5.33 16.82
N LEU A 367 -17.95 -4.90 17.93
CA LEU A 367 -18.44 -3.52 18.08
C LEU A 367 -17.30 -2.50 18.03
N ARG A 368 -16.17 -2.78 18.68
CA ARG A 368 -14.98 -1.92 18.61
C ARG A 368 -14.44 -1.82 17.19
N VAL A 369 -14.36 -2.93 16.46
CA VAL A 369 -13.96 -2.94 15.05
C VAL A 369 -14.93 -2.15 14.18
N CYS A 370 -16.23 -2.32 14.34
CA CYS A 370 -17.24 -1.55 13.63
C CYS A 370 -17.10 -0.04 13.91
N PHE A 371 -16.83 0.35 15.16
CA PHE A 371 -16.58 1.74 15.53
C PHE A 371 -15.32 2.29 14.84
N ILE A 372 -14.24 1.51 14.77
CA ILE A 372 -13.01 1.90 14.06
C ILE A 372 -13.31 2.13 12.57
N LEU A 373 -13.97 1.17 11.92
CA LEU A 373 -14.32 1.25 10.50
C LEU A 373 -15.21 2.46 10.20
N LEU A 374 -16.23 2.70 11.03
CA LEU A 374 -17.13 3.84 10.89
C LEU A 374 -16.39 5.16 11.04
N THR A 375 -15.47 5.26 12.00
CA THR A 375 -14.71 6.48 12.27
C THR A 375 -13.74 6.79 11.13
N LEU A 376 -12.97 5.80 10.65
CA LEU A 376 -12.08 5.95 9.50
C LEU A 376 -12.84 6.38 8.25
N THR A 377 -13.98 5.75 7.99
CA THR A 377 -14.86 6.08 6.85
C THR A 377 -15.38 7.50 6.96
N SER A 378 -15.82 7.90 8.17
CA SER A 378 -16.32 9.25 8.43
C SER A 378 -15.24 10.31 8.19
N ILE A 379 -14.01 10.07 8.66
CA ILE A 379 -12.86 10.95 8.41
C ILE A 379 -12.59 11.06 6.90
N GLY A 380 -12.50 9.94 6.19
CA GLY A 380 -12.27 9.94 4.74
C GLY A 380 -13.34 10.72 3.98
N LEU A 381 -14.62 10.47 4.28
CA LEU A 381 -15.76 11.17 3.67
C LEU A 381 -15.80 12.67 3.99
N LEU A 382 -15.39 13.07 5.19
CA LEU A 382 -15.25 14.49 5.57
C LEU A 382 -14.16 15.20 4.76
N LEU A 383 -13.06 14.51 4.47
CA LEU A 383 -11.99 15.04 3.63
C LEU A 383 -12.36 15.02 2.15
N ASP A 384 -13.22 14.09 1.73
CA ASP A 384 -13.70 13.90 0.36
C ASP A 384 -14.78 14.88 -0.12
N GLN A 385 -15.00 16.01 0.56
CA GLN A 385 -16.07 16.99 0.27
C GLN A 385 -16.12 17.57 -1.18
N ARG A 386 -15.35 17.04 -2.13
CA ARG A 386 -15.21 17.47 -3.52
C ARG A 386 -16.25 17.02 -4.54
N GLN A 387 -17.23 16.15 -4.27
CA GLN A 387 -18.22 15.80 -5.31
C GLN A 387 -19.68 16.12 -5.02
N ARG A 388 -20.17 16.17 -3.77
CA ARG A 388 -21.59 16.52 -3.57
C ARG A 388 -21.84 17.97 -3.94
N GLU A 389 -20.98 18.90 -3.54
CA GLU A 389 -21.19 20.32 -3.87
C GLU A 389 -20.85 20.67 -5.31
N GLN A 390 -19.80 20.07 -5.88
CA GLN A 390 -19.38 20.37 -7.25
C GLN A 390 -20.28 19.68 -8.28
N LYS A 391 -20.73 18.42 -8.06
CA LYS A 391 -21.82 17.83 -8.86
C LYS A 391 -23.13 18.58 -8.65
N LYS A 392 -23.49 19.04 -7.45
CA LYS A 392 -24.68 19.90 -7.25
C LYS A 392 -24.55 21.21 -8.02
N LYS A 393 -23.38 21.86 -8.02
CA LYS A 393 -23.12 23.11 -8.76
C LYS A 393 -23.12 22.89 -10.27
N ILE A 394 -22.50 21.83 -10.78
CA ILE A 394 -22.50 21.46 -12.21
C ILE A 394 -23.92 21.07 -12.65
N ASN A 395 -24.65 20.27 -11.87
CA ASN A 395 -26.03 19.89 -12.18
C ASN A 395 -26.97 21.10 -12.11
N LYS A 396 -26.78 22.02 -11.16
CA LYS A 396 -27.53 23.28 -11.07
C LYS A 396 -27.24 24.18 -12.28
N TRP A 397 -25.98 24.33 -12.67
CA TRP A 397 -25.58 25.07 -13.87
C TRP A 397 -26.15 24.46 -15.16
N ALA A 398 -26.06 23.13 -15.32
CA ALA A 398 -26.62 22.41 -16.46
C ALA A 398 -28.15 22.55 -16.53
N TYR A 399 -28.83 22.48 -15.40
CA TYR A 399 -30.28 22.68 -15.31
C TYR A 399 -30.70 24.12 -15.66
N THR A 400 -29.95 25.13 -15.21
CA THR A 400 -30.19 26.55 -15.57
C THR A 400 -29.95 26.80 -17.06
N LYS A 401 -28.89 26.21 -17.65
CA LYS A 401 -28.56 26.35 -19.08
C LYS A 401 -29.56 25.64 -20.00
N LEU A 402 -30.12 24.52 -19.57
CA LEU A 402 -31.19 23.82 -20.28
C LEU A 402 -32.51 24.60 -20.23
N LYS A 403 -32.83 25.27 -19.12
CA LYS A 403 -34.02 26.15 -19.03
C LYS A 403 -33.90 27.41 -19.90
N THR A 404 -32.73 28.04 -19.98
CA THR A 404 -32.53 29.20 -20.87
C THR A 404 -32.53 28.80 -22.34
N SER A 405 -31.98 27.62 -22.68
CA SER A 405 -32.00 27.08 -24.05
C SER A 405 -33.40 26.61 -24.49
N ALA A 406 -34.22 26.09 -23.57
CA ALA A 406 -35.62 25.74 -23.82
C ALA A 406 -36.53 26.97 -23.94
N GLY A 407 -36.20 28.06 -23.24
CA GLY A 407 -36.87 29.37 -23.40
C GLY A 407 -36.57 30.04 -24.74
N GLN A 408 -35.36 29.86 -25.28
CA GLN A 408 -34.98 30.40 -26.59
C GLN A 408 -35.42 29.53 -27.79
N ARG A 409 -35.72 28.24 -27.58
CA ARG A 409 -36.20 27.34 -28.66
C ARG A 409 -37.69 27.44 -28.98
N LYS A 410 -38.44 28.32 -28.32
CA LYS A 410 -39.84 28.61 -28.69
C LYS A 410 -40.02 29.73 -29.72
N SER A 411 -38.93 30.26 -30.31
CA SER A 411 -39.02 31.34 -31.31
C SER A 411 -38.28 31.10 -32.64
N SER A 412 -37.83 29.90 -32.98
CA SER A 412 -37.32 29.63 -34.34
C SER A 412 -37.77 28.29 -34.91
N THR A 413 -38.43 28.40 -36.04
CA THR A 413 -39.09 27.41 -36.87
C THR A 413 -38.11 26.60 -37.72
N LYS A 414 -38.50 25.35 -37.98
CA LYS A 414 -38.30 24.54 -39.21
C LYS A 414 -36.91 24.57 -39.89
N GLN A 415 -36.15 23.48 -39.76
CA GLN A 415 -35.53 22.82 -40.92
C GLN A 415 -35.17 21.35 -40.66
N LYS A 416 -35.30 20.56 -41.72
CA LYS A 416 -35.25 19.10 -41.82
C LYS A 416 -33.83 18.55 -42.05
N ASP A 417 -33.66 17.31 -41.57
CA ASP A 417 -32.91 16.16 -42.12
C ASP A 417 -31.37 16.04 -42.05
N ASN A 418 -31.01 14.77 -41.71
CA ASN A 418 -29.80 13.96 -41.97
C ASN A 418 -28.64 13.91 -40.95
N LEU A 419 -28.62 12.78 -40.22
CA LEU A 419 -27.51 12.16 -39.48
C LEU A 419 -26.46 11.56 -40.43
N PRO A 420 -25.22 11.33 -39.94
CA PRO A 420 -24.84 9.94 -39.70
C PRO A 420 -24.23 9.69 -38.32
N ILE A 421 -24.44 8.45 -37.88
CA ILE A 421 -24.09 7.83 -36.60
C ILE A 421 -22.60 7.45 -36.61
N GLY A 422 -21.83 7.84 -35.59
CA GLY A 422 -20.44 7.42 -35.43
C GLY A 422 -19.84 7.75 -34.06
N ARG A 423 -19.62 6.70 -33.26
CA ARG A 423 -18.74 6.59 -32.07
C ARG A 423 -19.01 7.52 -30.88
N ARG A 424 -19.73 6.98 -29.88
CA ARG A 424 -19.53 7.31 -28.45
C ARG A 424 -19.73 6.05 -27.60
N TYR A 425 -18.63 5.46 -27.13
CA TYR A 425 -18.65 4.54 -26.00
C TYR A 425 -17.47 4.88 -25.11
N LEU A 426 -17.74 5.64 -24.05
CA LEU A 426 -17.01 5.65 -22.77
C LEU A 426 -17.66 6.72 -21.88
N HIS A 427 -18.76 6.33 -21.26
CA HIS A 427 -19.30 6.96 -20.05
C HIS A 427 -20.17 5.91 -19.37
N VAL A 428 -19.55 5.02 -18.59
CA VAL A 428 -20.29 4.23 -17.60
C VAL A 428 -20.24 5.00 -16.30
N ILE A 429 -21.42 5.47 -15.92
CA ILE A 429 -21.72 6.21 -14.70
C ILE A 429 -21.79 5.21 -13.55
N TYR A 430 -21.07 5.48 -12.46
CA TYR A 430 -21.31 4.86 -11.16
C TYR A 430 -22.64 5.38 -10.60
N VAL A 431 -23.64 4.50 -10.53
CA VAL A 431 -24.77 4.55 -9.60
C VAL A 431 -24.82 3.17 -8.96
N ILE A 432 -24.46 3.10 -7.67
CA ILE A 432 -25.20 2.55 -6.52
C ILE A 432 -24.41 2.97 -5.29
#